data_AF-A0AAU2U6C7-F1
#
_entry.id   AF-A0AAU2U6C7-F1
#
_cell.length_a   1.000
_cell.length_b   1.000
_cell.length_c   1.000
_cell.angle_alpha   90.00
_cell.angle_beta   90.00
_cell.angle_gamma   90.00
#
_symmetry.space_group_name_H-M   'P 1'
#
loop_
_entity.id
_entity.type
_entity.pdbx_description
1 polymer ?
#
loop_
_entity_poly.entity_id
_entity_poly.type
_entity_poly.pdbx_seq_one_letter_code
_entity_poly.pdbx_strand_id
1 'polypeptide(L)'
;MEDLLLDGCSRQSLIRWTSPGGPPLVVRWAMWATPEVADVLPVPSAVAAGLARAHRQREGVSSRHEMWTSRVQKRLDNHVDQKLSQLWRDLALLAEERDPIAAAGLRHSVERLARPGLWARSLEWILLLGSDLEGLDAALTVALADKHPTVRRAVSRCCRSTVLTVQLRAEGMRAAAETTAPLEERLLSIVSASVDGRRASFPKPLSAPSATWLADHGLEDLVRGATRRAVAGFATSMDALGAAEEEHLTATLLAGLVSEFAALPVHTRLAGVVGPHLRVGHRTVPRKEERASGADIGVVVDVRVPGQLQLRTGDLIQVKKAPGRGREDSWAIKRRQLHDLLEHSASAVYWLIRSTGDILVVPAKFLAAVEGATARPSSKQFTVGYTAVRHTAIPMEQYLPDLIVGLWLGSNGEKTLRAAQGTGRTTRPRFALTIDVVLGHLGG
;
A
#
# COMPACT_ATOMS: atom_id res chain seq x y z
N MET A 1 30.43 17.09 1.91
CA MET A 1 30.51 16.37 0.62
C MET A 1 29.94 14.96 0.74
N GLU A 2 30.30 14.21 1.78
CA GLU A 2 29.69 12.89 2.05
C GLU A 2 28.16 12.94 2.13
N ASP A 3 27.58 13.89 2.89
CA ASP A 3 26.12 14.04 2.99
C ASP A 3 25.42 14.31 1.65
N LEU A 4 26.09 15.02 0.73
CA LEU A 4 25.56 15.29 -0.62
C LEU A 4 25.56 14.02 -1.48
N LEU A 5 26.60 13.19 -1.35
CA LEU A 5 26.65 11.88 -2.02
C LEU A 5 25.60 10.95 -1.44
N LEU A 6 25.44 10.93 -0.11
CA LEU A 6 24.46 10.12 0.60
C LEU A 6 23.02 10.53 0.19
N ASP A 7 22.70 11.82 0.15
CA ASP A 7 21.39 12.32 -0.32
C ASP A 7 21.15 11.97 -1.80
N GLY A 8 22.15 12.18 -2.67
CA GLY A 8 22.04 11.79 -4.07
C GLY A 8 21.81 10.29 -4.26
N CYS A 9 22.51 9.45 -3.48
CA CYS A 9 22.35 8.01 -3.44
C CYS A 9 21.07 7.53 -2.74
N SER A 10 20.33 8.39 -2.04
CA SER A 10 19.03 8.04 -1.49
C SER A 10 17.91 8.08 -2.55
N ARG A 11 18.13 8.84 -3.63
CA ARG A 11 17.17 9.05 -4.73
C ARG A 11 17.40 8.12 -5.92
N GLN A 12 18.52 7.40 -5.92
CA GLN A 12 18.93 6.48 -6.99
C GLN A 12 19.42 5.17 -6.36
N SER A 13 19.29 4.04 -7.07
CA SER A 13 19.78 2.78 -6.52
C SER A 13 21.30 2.82 -6.30
N LEU A 14 21.74 2.34 -5.14
CA LEU A 14 23.16 2.22 -4.82
C LEU A 14 23.83 1.09 -5.59
N ILE A 15 23.07 0.06 -5.98
CA ILE A 15 23.60 -1.17 -6.55
C ILE A 15 23.20 -1.37 -8.00
N ARG A 16 21.99 -0.96 -8.43
CA ARG A 16 21.54 -1.22 -9.80
C ARG A 16 22.31 -0.40 -10.83
N TRP A 17 22.96 -1.11 -11.74
CA TRP A 17 23.57 -0.57 -12.95
C TRP A 17 22.51 -0.54 -14.06
N THR A 18 21.79 0.56 -14.21
CA THR A 18 20.70 0.70 -15.19
C THR A 18 21.20 0.63 -16.63
N SER A 19 20.43 0.03 -17.55
CA SER A 19 20.65 0.14 -19.01
C SER A 19 19.44 0.86 -19.63
N PRO A 20 19.61 1.98 -20.38
CA PRO A 20 20.86 2.56 -20.90
C PRO A 20 21.58 3.53 -19.95
N GLY A 21 21.34 3.48 -18.64
CA GLY A 21 21.93 4.41 -17.67
C GLY A 21 23.41 4.14 -17.32
N GLY A 22 23.99 5.01 -16.51
CA GLY A 22 25.38 4.92 -16.04
C GLY A 22 25.51 4.13 -14.73
N PRO A 23 26.74 4.04 -14.17
CA PRO A 23 26.98 3.45 -12.85
C PRO A 23 26.19 4.15 -11.75
N PRO A 24 26.04 3.51 -10.57
CA PRO A 24 25.57 4.18 -9.36
C PRO A 24 26.32 5.49 -9.12
N LEU A 25 25.64 6.50 -8.56
CA LEU A 25 26.18 7.86 -8.38
C LEU A 25 27.54 7.86 -7.67
N VAL A 26 27.68 7.07 -6.61
CA VAL A 26 28.93 6.96 -5.84
C VAL A 26 30.10 6.39 -6.67
N VAL A 27 29.81 5.46 -7.60
CA VAL A 27 30.80 4.92 -8.54
C VAL A 27 31.17 5.96 -9.62
N ARG A 28 30.18 6.70 -10.12
CA ARG A 28 30.41 7.81 -11.07
C ARG A 28 31.27 8.91 -10.46
N TRP A 29 31.00 9.29 -9.21
CA TRP A 29 31.81 10.25 -8.46
C TRP A 29 33.24 9.72 -8.27
N ALA A 30 33.39 8.47 -7.82
CA ALA A 30 34.68 7.84 -7.56
C ALA A 30 35.59 7.73 -8.79
N MET A 31 35.04 7.73 -10.01
CA MET A 31 35.86 7.81 -11.22
C MET A 31 36.78 9.04 -11.24
N TRP A 32 36.34 10.15 -10.63
CA TRP A 32 37.06 11.42 -10.62
C TRP A 32 37.80 11.66 -9.31
N ALA A 33 37.65 10.78 -8.32
CA ALA A 33 38.35 10.87 -7.05
C ALA A 33 39.85 10.59 -7.22
N THR A 34 40.67 11.33 -6.47
CA THR A 34 42.11 11.12 -6.35
C THR A 34 42.43 10.36 -5.05
N PRO A 35 43.66 9.85 -4.87
CA PRO A 35 44.08 9.24 -3.61
C PRO A 35 43.83 10.14 -2.39
N GLU A 36 44.09 11.45 -2.51
CA GLU A 36 43.88 12.41 -1.43
C GLU A 36 42.39 12.54 -1.08
N VAL A 37 41.50 12.41 -2.07
CA VAL A 37 40.05 12.38 -1.82
C VAL A 37 39.65 11.10 -1.08
N ALA A 38 40.31 9.96 -1.35
CA ALA A 38 40.06 8.72 -0.64
C ALA A 38 40.47 8.79 0.84
N ASP A 39 41.53 9.54 1.15
CA ASP A 39 41.96 9.78 2.53
C ASP A 39 40.95 10.64 3.31
N VAL A 40 40.37 11.65 2.66
CA VAL A 40 39.38 12.56 3.27
C VAL A 40 37.99 11.94 3.34
N LEU A 41 37.61 11.13 2.35
CA LEU A 41 36.31 10.46 2.23
C LEU A 41 36.48 8.93 2.14
N PRO A 42 36.95 8.28 3.23
CA PRO A 42 37.34 6.88 3.18
C PRO A 42 36.14 5.92 3.05
N VAL A 43 34.98 6.27 3.60
CA VAL A 43 33.78 5.41 3.53
C VAL A 43 33.17 5.43 2.13
N PRO A 44 32.85 6.59 1.50
CA PRO A 44 32.30 6.62 0.14
C PRO A 44 33.25 5.99 -0.90
N SER A 45 34.57 6.18 -0.71
CA SER A 45 35.58 5.59 -1.60
C SER A 45 35.63 4.06 -1.48
N ALA A 46 35.56 3.52 -0.27
CA ALA A 46 35.48 2.08 -0.05
C ALA A 46 34.17 1.47 -0.58
N VAL A 47 33.04 2.18 -0.42
CA VAL A 47 31.74 1.81 -1.00
C VAL A 47 31.86 1.71 -2.52
N ALA A 48 32.37 2.75 -3.18
CA ALA A 48 32.53 2.76 -4.64
C ALA A 48 33.46 1.64 -5.14
N ALA A 49 34.60 1.43 -4.47
CA ALA A 49 35.52 0.34 -4.80
C ALA A 49 34.87 -1.03 -4.62
N GLY A 50 34.12 -1.24 -3.53
CA GLY A 50 33.38 -2.48 -3.27
C GLY A 50 32.31 -2.77 -4.34
N LEU A 51 31.52 -1.76 -4.69
CA LEU A 51 30.50 -1.85 -5.76
C LEU A 51 31.13 -2.17 -7.12
N ALA A 52 32.24 -1.52 -7.47
CA ALA A 52 32.95 -1.78 -8.72
C ALA A 52 33.51 -3.22 -8.78
N ARG A 53 34.03 -3.73 -7.65
CA ARG A 53 34.51 -5.13 -7.52
C ARG A 53 33.36 -6.12 -7.67
N ALA A 54 32.22 -5.87 -7.01
CA ALA A 54 31.03 -6.72 -7.11
C ALA A 54 30.52 -6.81 -8.55
N HIS A 55 30.39 -5.67 -9.23
CA HIS A 55 29.96 -5.61 -10.63
C HIS A 55 30.89 -6.39 -11.56
N ARG A 56 32.22 -6.20 -11.43
CA ARG A 56 33.21 -6.92 -12.23
C ARG A 56 33.17 -8.43 -12.00
N GLN A 57 32.93 -8.86 -10.77
CA GLN A 57 32.80 -10.27 -10.43
C GLN A 57 31.54 -10.88 -11.07
N ARG A 58 30.45 -10.12 -11.16
CA ARG A 58 29.17 -10.60 -11.71
C ARG A 58 29.11 -10.64 -13.23
N GLU A 59 29.55 -9.57 -13.89
CA GLU A 59 29.41 -9.40 -15.35
C GLU A 59 30.68 -9.82 -16.12
N GLY A 60 31.79 -10.11 -15.42
CA GLY A 60 33.06 -10.46 -16.02
C GLY A 60 33.82 -9.27 -16.63
N VAL A 61 34.90 -9.57 -17.36
CA VAL A 61 35.81 -8.56 -17.92
C VAL A 61 35.16 -7.79 -19.07
N SER A 62 34.31 -8.41 -19.88
CA SER A 62 33.73 -7.82 -21.10
C SER A 62 32.45 -7.00 -20.88
N SER A 63 32.19 -6.48 -19.67
CA SER A 63 30.96 -5.71 -19.40
C SER A 63 31.01 -4.33 -20.06
N ARG A 64 29.87 -3.80 -20.50
CA ARG A 64 29.75 -2.42 -21.01
C ARG A 64 30.23 -1.35 -20.03
N HIS A 65 30.30 -1.70 -18.75
CA HIS A 65 30.75 -0.82 -17.68
C HIS A 65 32.21 -1.02 -17.28
N GLU A 66 32.98 -1.84 -18.01
CA GLU A 66 34.39 -2.15 -17.72
C GLU A 66 35.25 -0.89 -17.58
N MET A 67 35.02 0.13 -18.41
CA MET A 67 35.75 1.39 -18.32
C MET A 67 35.57 2.05 -16.94
N TRP A 68 34.35 2.00 -16.40
CA TRP A 68 34.02 2.62 -15.11
C TRP A 68 34.65 1.83 -13.97
N THR A 69 34.44 0.50 -13.94
CA THR A 69 34.96 -0.36 -12.87
C THR A 69 36.48 -0.40 -12.85
N SER A 70 37.14 -0.47 -14.02
CA SER A 70 38.61 -0.49 -14.13
C SER A 70 39.25 0.83 -13.69
N ARG A 71 38.63 1.97 -14.01
CA ARG A 71 39.13 3.29 -13.56
C ARG A 71 39.03 3.45 -12.05
N VAL A 72 37.89 3.09 -11.45
CA VAL A 72 37.70 3.15 -9.99
C VAL A 72 38.71 2.23 -9.29
N GLN A 73 38.85 0.99 -9.75
CA GLN A 73 39.80 0.03 -9.18
C GLN A 73 41.24 0.53 -9.28
N LYS A 74 41.70 0.95 -10.47
CA LYS A 74 43.07 1.44 -10.66
C LYS A 74 43.40 2.66 -9.78
N ARG A 75 42.43 3.53 -9.52
CA ARG A 75 42.63 4.76 -8.74
C ARG A 75 42.49 4.58 -7.24
N LEU A 76 41.53 3.77 -6.80
CA LEU A 76 41.14 3.70 -5.40
C LEU A 76 41.58 2.42 -4.70
N ASP A 77 41.82 1.31 -5.42
CA ASP A 77 42.04 0.01 -4.78
C ASP A 77 43.23 0.01 -3.81
N ASN A 78 44.29 0.79 -4.06
CA ASN A 78 45.45 0.85 -3.16
C ASN A 78 45.31 1.88 -2.03
N HIS A 79 44.25 2.68 -2.04
CA HIS A 79 44.07 3.84 -1.16
C HIS A 79 42.84 3.72 -0.25
N VAL A 80 42.01 2.70 -0.44
CA VAL A 80 40.84 2.45 0.42
C VAL A 80 41.13 1.37 1.46
N ASP A 81 40.40 1.43 2.58
CA ASP A 81 40.37 0.37 3.57
C ASP A 81 39.89 -0.94 2.93
N GLN A 82 40.80 -1.90 2.75
CA GLN A 82 40.50 -3.14 2.04
C GLN A 82 39.40 -3.96 2.71
N LYS A 83 39.32 -3.96 4.03
CA LYS A 83 38.28 -4.70 4.75
C LYS A 83 36.92 -4.06 4.55
N LEU A 84 36.88 -2.72 4.52
CA LEU A 84 35.67 -1.96 4.25
C LEU A 84 35.19 -2.17 2.81
N SER A 85 36.08 -2.07 1.83
CA SER A 85 35.77 -2.35 0.41
C SER A 85 35.30 -3.78 0.21
N GLN A 86 35.91 -4.74 0.90
CA GLN A 86 35.54 -6.15 0.87
C GLN A 86 34.14 -6.40 1.48
N LEU A 87 33.80 -5.75 2.60
CA LEU A 87 32.44 -5.77 3.15
C LEU A 87 31.42 -5.25 2.13
N TRP A 88 31.72 -4.11 1.49
CA TRP A 88 30.84 -3.50 0.49
C TRP A 88 30.68 -4.33 -0.78
N ARG A 89 31.72 -5.04 -1.20
CA ARG A 89 31.63 -6.02 -2.28
C ARG A 89 30.62 -7.11 -1.95
N ASP A 90 30.73 -7.71 -0.77
CA ASP A 90 29.89 -8.85 -0.38
C ASP A 90 28.43 -8.41 -0.11
N LEU A 91 28.23 -7.21 0.46
CA LEU A 91 26.89 -6.60 0.59
C LEU A 91 26.24 -6.35 -0.77
N ALA A 92 26.99 -5.83 -1.74
CA ALA A 92 26.47 -5.55 -3.07
C ALA A 92 26.10 -6.83 -3.84
N LEU A 93 26.96 -7.85 -3.77
CA LEU A 93 26.65 -9.17 -4.34
C LEU A 93 25.42 -9.78 -3.67
N LEU A 94 25.33 -9.74 -2.34
CA LEU A 94 24.21 -10.29 -1.60
C LEU A 94 22.88 -9.65 -2.00
N ALA A 95 22.87 -8.33 -2.18
CA ALA A 95 21.66 -7.58 -2.50
C ALA A 95 21.10 -7.88 -3.90
N GLU A 96 21.91 -8.41 -4.82
CA GLU A 96 21.46 -8.79 -6.16
C GLU A 96 21.28 -10.30 -6.34
N GLU A 97 21.82 -11.12 -5.43
CA GLU A 97 21.80 -12.57 -5.52
C GLU A 97 20.37 -13.12 -5.35
N ARG A 98 20.00 -14.03 -6.25
CA ARG A 98 18.68 -14.68 -6.28
C ARG A 98 18.77 -16.17 -5.95
N ASP A 99 19.93 -16.78 -6.13
CA ASP A 99 20.16 -18.16 -5.75
C ASP A 99 20.28 -18.28 -4.22
N PRO A 100 19.46 -19.12 -3.55
CA PRO A 100 19.42 -19.19 -2.09
C PRO A 100 20.71 -19.75 -1.48
N ILE A 101 21.45 -20.60 -2.20
CA ILE A 101 22.68 -21.22 -1.70
C ILE A 101 23.82 -20.18 -1.77
N ALA A 102 23.97 -19.52 -2.92
CA ALA A 102 24.93 -18.43 -3.09
C ALA A 102 24.65 -17.28 -2.11
N ALA A 103 23.38 -16.91 -1.94
CA ALA A 103 22.96 -15.89 -0.97
C ALA A 103 23.34 -16.29 0.46
N ALA A 104 23.15 -17.56 0.85
CA ALA A 104 23.56 -18.04 2.18
C ALA A 104 25.09 -17.93 2.40
N GLY A 105 25.90 -18.27 1.39
CA GLY A 105 27.35 -18.10 1.44
C GLY A 105 27.80 -16.63 1.54
N LEU A 106 27.12 -15.74 0.81
CA LEU A 106 27.35 -14.29 0.88
C LEU A 106 26.93 -13.71 2.23
N ARG A 107 25.79 -14.13 2.78
CA ARG A 107 25.36 -13.74 4.15
C ARG A 107 26.41 -14.11 5.17
N HIS A 108 26.88 -15.35 5.17
CA HIS A 108 27.95 -15.78 6.08
C HIS A 108 29.24 -14.95 5.92
N SER A 109 29.57 -14.58 4.68
CA SER A 109 30.73 -13.71 4.40
C SER A 109 30.54 -12.30 4.98
N VAL A 110 29.36 -11.70 4.80
CA VAL A 110 29.00 -10.40 5.38
C VAL A 110 29.05 -10.45 6.91
N GLU A 111 28.45 -11.47 7.53
CA GLU A 111 28.45 -11.67 8.99
C GLU A 111 29.88 -11.73 9.55
N ARG A 112 30.77 -12.48 8.89
CA ARG A 112 32.19 -12.59 9.27
C ARG A 112 32.95 -11.27 9.17
N LEU A 113 32.59 -10.43 8.20
CA LEU A 113 33.21 -9.12 7.94
C LEU A 113 32.57 -7.98 8.74
N ALA A 114 31.38 -8.18 9.31
CA ALA A 114 30.61 -7.21 10.09
C ALA A 114 31.23 -6.90 11.47
N ARG A 115 32.47 -6.42 11.47
CA ARG A 115 33.17 -5.98 12.69
C ARG A 115 32.56 -4.67 13.19
N PRO A 116 32.38 -4.47 14.51
CA PRO A 116 31.66 -3.31 15.04
C PRO A 116 32.14 -1.95 14.51
N GLY A 117 33.46 -1.77 14.39
CA GLY A 117 34.04 -0.52 13.88
C GLY A 117 33.78 -0.28 12.38
N LEU A 118 33.86 -1.34 11.56
CA LEU A 118 33.61 -1.25 10.11
C LEU A 118 32.12 -1.01 9.84
N TRP A 119 31.26 -1.74 10.57
CA TRP A 119 29.81 -1.61 10.48
C TRP A 119 29.35 -0.21 10.91
N ALA A 120 29.82 0.29 12.05
CA ALA A 120 29.50 1.63 12.55
C ALA A 120 29.92 2.76 11.59
N ARG A 121 31.07 2.61 10.92
CA ARG A 121 31.54 3.58 9.90
C ARG A 121 30.67 3.57 8.65
N SER A 122 30.17 2.40 8.24
CA SER A 122 29.36 2.23 7.03
C SER A 122 27.87 2.37 7.23
N LEU A 123 27.39 2.55 8.47
CA LEU A 123 25.99 2.35 8.81
C LEU A 123 25.03 3.20 7.97
N GLU A 124 25.33 4.49 7.76
CA GLU A 124 24.47 5.39 6.97
C GLU A 124 24.28 4.90 5.53
N TRP A 125 25.34 4.34 4.94
CA TRP A 125 25.32 3.76 3.61
C TRP A 125 24.60 2.39 3.61
N ILE A 126 24.83 1.54 4.61
CA ILE A 126 24.15 0.25 4.75
C ILE A 126 22.64 0.46 4.88
N LEU A 127 22.24 1.50 5.63
CA LEU A 127 20.84 1.90 5.79
C LEU A 127 20.20 2.38 4.49
N LEU A 128 20.96 2.78 3.47
CA LEU A 128 20.41 3.04 2.14
C LEU A 128 20.07 1.74 1.40
N LEU A 129 20.87 0.68 1.57
CA LEU A 129 20.61 -0.63 0.95
C LEU A 129 19.34 -1.29 1.50
N GLY A 130 19.16 -1.27 2.81
CA GLY A 130 18.10 -1.93 3.61
C GLY A 130 17.19 -2.94 2.93
N SER A 131 16.23 -2.49 2.10
CA SER A 131 15.29 -3.38 1.39
C SER A 131 15.96 -4.46 0.53
N ASP A 132 17.13 -4.16 -0.04
CA ASP A 132 17.86 -5.10 -0.88
C ASP A 132 18.59 -6.18 -0.04
N LEU A 133 18.79 -5.96 1.26
CA LEU A 133 19.49 -6.89 2.16
C LEU A 133 18.56 -7.79 2.98
N GLU A 134 17.26 -7.75 2.69
CA GLU A 134 16.25 -8.63 3.29
C GLU A 134 16.31 -8.66 4.83
N GLY A 135 16.50 -7.50 5.46
CA GLY A 135 16.52 -7.34 6.92
C GLY A 135 17.80 -7.83 7.61
N LEU A 136 18.81 -8.30 6.87
CA LEU A 136 20.12 -8.64 7.42
C LEU A 136 20.79 -7.40 8.05
N ASP A 137 20.65 -6.25 7.41
CA ASP A 137 21.14 -4.96 7.89
C ASP A 137 20.58 -4.62 9.27
N ALA A 138 19.28 -4.79 9.46
CA ALA A 138 18.60 -4.55 10.74
C ALA A 138 19.04 -5.56 11.80
N ALA A 139 19.04 -6.86 11.48
CA ALA A 139 19.40 -7.91 12.42
C ALA A 139 20.85 -7.77 12.91
N LEU A 140 21.80 -7.55 11.99
CA LEU A 140 23.21 -7.34 12.34
C LEU A 140 23.43 -6.05 13.11
N THR A 141 22.76 -4.96 12.72
CA THR A 141 22.90 -3.69 13.45
C THR A 141 22.41 -3.82 14.88
N VAL A 142 21.26 -4.46 15.12
CA VAL A 142 20.73 -4.66 16.48
C VAL A 142 21.62 -5.61 17.28
N ALA A 143 22.04 -6.75 16.71
CA ALA A 143 22.96 -7.69 17.36
C ALA A 143 24.28 -7.03 17.77
N LEU A 144 24.84 -6.19 16.90
CA LEU A 144 26.09 -5.48 17.19
C LEU A 144 25.88 -4.33 18.19
N ALA A 145 24.78 -3.58 18.10
CA ALA A 145 24.47 -2.45 19.00
C ALA A 145 24.19 -2.90 20.44
N ASP A 146 23.70 -4.13 20.62
CA ASP A 146 23.49 -4.77 21.91
C ASP A 146 24.81 -4.87 22.69
N LYS A 147 25.85 -5.40 22.06
CA LYS A 147 27.15 -5.68 22.70
C LYS A 147 28.20 -4.59 22.53
N HIS A 148 28.06 -3.71 21.53
CA HIS A 148 29.10 -2.76 21.15
C HIS A 148 28.60 -1.31 21.16
N PRO A 149 29.05 -0.48 22.14
CA PRO A 149 28.67 0.93 22.24
C PRO A 149 29.02 1.76 21.00
N THR A 150 30.00 1.35 20.21
CA THR A 150 30.38 2.01 18.96
C THR A 150 29.28 1.95 17.92
N VAL A 151 28.61 0.79 17.78
CA VAL A 151 27.48 0.64 16.84
C VAL A 151 26.24 1.36 17.37
N ARG A 152 25.99 1.29 18.68
CA ARG A 152 24.90 2.05 19.32
C ARG A 152 25.02 3.55 19.08
N ARG A 153 26.22 4.11 19.28
CA ARG A 153 26.50 5.53 18.99
C ARG A 153 26.33 5.86 17.50
N ALA A 154 26.71 4.96 16.60
CA ALA A 154 26.50 5.15 15.17
C ALA A 154 25.00 5.17 14.83
N VAL A 155 24.19 4.28 15.39
CA VAL A 155 22.72 4.31 15.24
C VAL A 155 22.16 5.65 15.70
N SER A 156 22.54 6.12 16.90
CA SER A 156 22.09 7.43 17.41
C SER A 156 22.58 8.63 16.60
N ARG A 157 23.70 8.51 15.87
CA ARG A 157 24.16 9.51 14.89
C ARG A 157 23.27 9.47 13.65
N CYS A 158 22.97 8.28 13.12
CA CYS A 158 22.14 8.11 11.94
C CYS A 158 20.71 8.63 12.14
N CYS A 159 20.16 8.58 13.36
CA CYS A 159 18.88 9.22 13.71
C CYS A 159 18.89 10.76 13.53
N ARG A 160 20.06 11.37 13.33
CA ARG A 160 20.22 12.81 13.05
C ARG A 160 20.72 13.07 11.63
N SER A 161 20.69 12.06 10.75
CA SER A 161 21.06 12.21 9.35
C SER A 161 20.12 13.18 8.65
N THR A 162 20.65 13.98 7.72
CA THR A 162 19.85 14.85 6.85
C THR A 162 19.10 14.06 5.77
N VAL A 163 19.43 12.78 5.59
CA VAL A 163 18.78 11.88 4.62
C VAL A 163 17.64 11.15 5.31
N LEU A 164 16.40 11.50 4.98
CA LEU A 164 15.19 11.01 5.66
C LEU A 164 15.11 9.47 5.72
N THR A 165 15.47 8.78 4.64
CA THR A 165 15.46 7.30 4.60
C THR A 165 16.42 6.69 5.62
N VAL A 166 17.60 7.28 5.79
CA VAL A 166 18.59 6.85 6.78
C VAL A 166 18.10 7.15 8.18
N GLN A 167 17.54 8.35 8.40
CA GLN A 167 16.96 8.75 9.67
C GLN A 167 15.86 7.78 10.14
N LEU A 168 14.84 7.54 9.31
CA LEU A 168 13.69 6.70 9.66
C LEU A 168 14.11 5.26 9.97
N ARG A 169 15.01 4.69 9.17
CA ARG A 169 15.53 3.33 9.41
C ARG A 169 16.36 3.27 10.70
N ALA A 170 17.19 4.27 10.95
CA ALA A 170 17.97 4.37 12.19
C ALA A 170 17.09 4.52 13.43
N GLU A 171 16.00 5.29 13.36
CA GLU A 171 15.01 5.42 14.44
C GLU A 171 14.36 4.06 14.76
N GLY A 172 13.99 3.28 13.74
CA GLY A 172 13.50 1.91 13.92
C GLY A 172 14.53 0.98 14.57
N MET A 173 15.79 1.04 14.13
CA MET A 173 16.88 0.25 14.73
C MET A 173 17.21 0.67 16.16
N ARG A 174 17.14 1.98 16.46
CA ARG A 174 17.31 2.49 17.82
C ARG A 174 16.21 1.95 18.72
N ALA A 175 14.95 2.06 18.29
CA ALA A 175 13.82 1.53 19.03
C ALA A 175 13.99 0.02 19.29
N ALA A 176 14.39 -0.75 18.28
CA ALA A 176 14.65 -2.19 18.43
C ALA A 176 15.84 -2.49 19.37
N ALA A 177 16.91 -1.71 19.32
CA ALA A 177 18.10 -1.91 20.15
C ALA A 177 17.89 -1.48 21.63
N GLU A 178 16.98 -0.53 21.88
CA GLU A 178 16.73 0.03 23.22
C GLU A 178 15.60 -0.70 23.98
N THR A 179 14.91 -1.66 23.38
CA THR A 179 13.89 -2.44 24.10
C THR A 179 14.52 -3.30 25.20
N THR A 180 13.72 -3.59 26.24
CA THR A 180 14.12 -4.47 27.36
C THR A 180 13.99 -5.96 27.04
N ALA A 181 13.52 -6.32 25.83
CA ALA A 181 13.33 -7.72 25.44
C ALA A 181 14.69 -8.42 25.22
N PRO A 182 14.79 -9.74 25.44
CA PRO A 182 15.97 -10.53 25.11
C PRO A 182 16.43 -10.30 23.66
N LEU A 183 17.73 -10.39 23.40
CA LEU A 183 18.28 -10.17 22.06
C LEU A 183 17.68 -11.15 21.05
N GLU A 184 17.50 -12.41 21.45
CA GLU A 184 16.95 -13.48 20.63
C GLU A 184 15.52 -13.14 20.16
N GLU A 185 14.70 -12.58 21.05
CA GLU A 185 13.32 -12.17 20.74
C GLU A 185 13.31 -10.98 19.77
N ARG A 186 14.18 -9.99 20.00
CA ARG A 186 14.35 -8.84 19.10
C ARG A 186 14.79 -9.27 17.70
N LEU A 187 15.76 -10.17 17.61
CA LEU A 187 16.26 -10.72 16.34
C LEU A 187 15.19 -11.56 15.65
N LEU A 188 14.45 -12.39 16.41
CA LEU A 188 13.34 -13.15 15.87
C LEU A 188 12.27 -12.23 15.29
N SER A 189 11.94 -11.12 15.96
CA SER A 189 10.98 -10.12 15.46
C SER A 189 11.44 -9.49 14.14
N ILE A 190 12.71 -9.10 14.03
CA ILE A 190 13.30 -8.52 12.81
C ILE A 190 13.30 -9.55 11.67
N VAL A 191 13.72 -10.79 11.93
CA VAL A 191 13.72 -11.85 10.94
C VAL A 191 12.30 -12.19 10.50
N SER A 192 11.35 -12.25 11.44
CA SER A 192 9.93 -12.50 11.15
C SER A 192 9.36 -11.39 10.28
N ALA A 193 9.56 -10.11 10.63
CA ALA A 193 9.13 -8.98 9.82
C ALA A 193 9.74 -9.00 8.40
N SER A 194 11.00 -9.39 8.27
CA SER A 194 11.65 -9.56 6.97
C SER A 194 11.09 -10.74 6.18
N VAL A 195 10.79 -11.87 6.81
CA VAL A 195 10.14 -13.03 6.17
C VAL A 195 8.71 -12.68 5.76
N ASP A 196 7.98 -11.95 6.59
CA ASP A 196 6.61 -11.47 6.34
C ASP A 196 6.58 -10.45 5.19
N GLY A 197 7.63 -9.61 5.07
CA GLY A 197 7.81 -8.71 3.93
C GLY A 197 8.20 -9.43 2.63
N ARG A 198 8.93 -10.54 2.72
CA ARG A 198 9.40 -11.34 1.56
C ARG A 198 8.35 -12.29 1.00
N ARG A 199 7.46 -12.81 1.84
CA ARG A 199 6.45 -13.76 1.40
C ARG A 199 5.22 -13.00 0.89
N ALA A 200 5.11 -12.89 -0.43
CA ALA A 200 3.86 -12.57 -1.12
C ALA A 200 2.72 -13.57 -0.81
N SER A 201 3.02 -14.69 -0.12
CA SER A 201 2.14 -15.84 0.06
C SER A 201 2.18 -16.49 1.46
N PHE A 202 2.67 -15.80 2.50
CA PHE A 202 2.41 -16.25 3.89
C PHE A 202 1.10 -15.63 4.39
N PRO A 203 0.22 -16.40 5.06
CA PRO A 203 -1.01 -15.86 5.59
C PRO A 203 -0.66 -14.78 6.60
N LYS A 204 -1.02 -13.54 6.27
CA LYS A 204 -1.10 -12.41 7.20
C LYS A 204 -2.46 -12.55 7.88
N PRO A 205 -2.55 -13.19 9.05
CA PRO A 205 -3.82 -13.71 9.58
C PRO A 205 -4.81 -12.62 10.01
N LEU A 206 -4.41 -11.34 9.92
CA LEU A 206 -5.24 -10.17 10.22
C LEU A 206 -5.24 -9.10 9.11
N SER A 207 -4.57 -9.30 7.97
CA SER A 207 -4.77 -8.41 6.80
C SER A 207 -5.89 -8.97 5.94
N ALA A 208 -6.81 -8.11 5.50
CA ALA A 208 -7.89 -8.48 4.59
C ALA A 208 -7.34 -9.29 3.38
N PRO A 209 -8.06 -10.32 2.88
CA PRO A 209 -7.49 -11.30 1.96
C PRO A 209 -6.92 -10.64 0.71
N SER A 210 -5.60 -10.68 0.53
CA SER A 210 -4.93 -10.16 -0.66
C SER A 210 -4.60 -11.33 -1.59
N ALA A 211 -5.66 -11.92 -2.14
CA ALA A 211 -5.64 -12.75 -3.34
C ALA A 211 -6.99 -12.51 -4.03
N THR A 212 -7.25 -11.26 -4.41
CA THR A 212 -8.45 -10.96 -5.18
C THR A 212 -8.18 -11.27 -6.65
N TRP A 213 -9.22 -11.31 -7.48
CA TRP A 213 -9.10 -11.66 -8.89
C TRP A 213 -8.23 -10.69 -9.70
N LEU A 214 -7.93 -9.50 -9.16
CA LEU A 214 -7.05 -8.52 -9.79
C LEU A 214 -5.57 -8.86 -9.71
N ALA A 215 -5.16 -9.67 -8.73
CA ALA A 215 -3.78 -10.15 -8.54
C ALA A 215 -2.67 -9.06 -8.62
N ASP A 216 -3.00 -7.79 -8.33
CA ASP A 216 -2.09 -6.64 -8.40
C ASP A 216 -2.25 -5.75 -7.15
N HIS A 217 -1.40 -5.96 -6.14
CA HIS A 217 -1.46 -5.21 -4.88
C HIS A 217 -1.26 -3.71 -5.03
N GLY A 218 -0.46 -3.27 -6.01
CA GLY A 218 -0.26 -1.85 -6.26
C GLY A 218 -1.57 -1.19 -6.68
N LEU A 219 -2.33 -1.85 -7.56
CA LEU A 219 -3.65 -1.37 -7.93
C LEU A 219 -4.67 -1.48 -6.80
N GLU A 220 -4.68 -2.59 -6.05
CA GLU A 220 -5.58 -2.77 -4.90
C GLU A 220 -5.38 -1.66 -3.85
N ASP A 221 -4.13 -1.32 -3.54
CA ASP A 221 -3.79 -0.24 -2.62
C ASP A 221 -4.17 1.13 -3.15
N LEU A 222 -4.05 1.35 -4.46
CA LEU A 222 -4.50 2.59 -5.10
C LEU A 222 -6.02 2.73 -5.03
N VAL A 223 -6.79 1.65 -5.21
CA VAL A 223 -8.26 1.64 -5.07
C VAL A 223 -8.68 1.89 -3.62
N ARG A 224 -8.03 1.23 -2.65
CA ARG A 224 -8.24 1.48 -1.21
C ARG A 224 -7.90 2.94 -0.86
N GLY A 225 -6.80 3.46 -1.38
CA GLY A 225 -6.34 4.84 -1.16
C GLY A 225 -7.29 5.88 -1.76
N ALA A 226 -7.77 5.68 -2.99
CA ALA A 226 -8.75 6.56 -3.63
C ALA A 226 -10.07 6.59 -2.85
N THR A 227 -10.55 5.43 -2.41
CA THR A 227 -11.75 5.34 -1.57
C THR A 227 -11.56 6.09 -0.25
N ARG A 228 -10.44 5.86 0.44
CA ARG A 228 -10.12 6.54 1.71
C ARG A 228 -10.06 8.05 1.56
N ARG A 229 -9.41 8.56 0.49
CA ARG A 229 -9.34 10.01 0.22
C ARG A 229 -10.70 10.61 -0.08
N ALA A 230 -11.53 9.95 -0.89
CA ALA A 230 -12.89 10.41 -1.18
C ALA A 230 -13.75 10.48 0.10
N VAL A 231 -13.69 9.45 0.95
CA VAL A 231 -14.43 9.41 2.23
C VAL A 231 -13.93 10.49 3.20
N ALA A 232 -12.61 10.66 3.32
CA ALA A 232 -12.02 11.71 4.15
C ALA A 232 -12.42 13.11 3.68
N GLY A 233 -12.37 13.38 2.37
CA GLY A 233 -12.81 14.66 1.79
C GLY A 233 -14.32 14.91 1.94
N PHE A 234 -15.12 13.85 1.89
CA PHE A 234 -16.55 13.95 2.22
C PHE A 234 -16.76 14.30 3.70
N ALA A 235 -16.08 13.60 4.62
CA ALA A 235 -16.20 13.83 6.05
C ALA A 235 -15.80 15.28 6.43
N THR A 236 -14.74 15.83 5.86
CA THR A 236 -14.34 17.23 6.10
C THR A 236 -15.37 18.26 5.59
N SER A 237 -16.21 17.87 4.62
CA SER A 237 -17.26 18.74 4.07
C SER A 237 -18.56 18.71 4.88
N MET A 238 -18.70 17.80 5.86
CA MET A 238 -19.95 17.58 6.59
C MET A 238 -20.33 18.70 7.54
N ASP A 239 -19.38 19.53 7.98
CA ASP A 239 -19.68 20.74 8.76
C ASP A 239 -20.48 21.74 7.93
N ALA A 240 -20.19 21.85 6.63
CA ALA A 240 -20.91 22.72 5.71
C ALA A 240 -22.20 22.06 5.17
N LEU A 241 -22.21 20.74 5.04
CA LEU A 241 -23.31 19.96 4.46
C LEU A 241 -24.25 19.34 5.53
N GLY A 242 -24.06 19.69 6.80
CA GLY A 242 -24.80 19.13 7.93
C GLY A 242 -26.32 19.34 7.87
N ALA A 243 -26.79 20.36 7.15
CA ALA A 243 -28.22 20.59 6.89
C ALA A 243 -28.72 20.00 5.57
N ALA A 244 -27.83 19.48 4.72
CA ALA A 244 -28.20 18.95 3.42
C ALA A 244 -29.01 17.66 3.52
N GLU A 245 -29.92 17.47 2.57
CA GLU A 245 -30.71 16.25 2.39
C GLU A 245 -29.83 15.07 1.97
N GLU A 246 -30.30 13.85 2.28
CA GLU A 246 -29.59 12.59 1.96
C GLU A 246 -29.16 12.53 0.49
N GLU A 247 -30.04 12.97 -0.41
CA GLU A 247 -29.80 13.01 -1.86
C GLU A 247 -28.57 13.85 -2.24
N HIS A 248 -28.40 15.02 -1.62
CA HIS A 248 -27.28 15.91 -1.90
C HIS A 248 -25.96 15.37 -1.33
N LEU A 249 -26.03 14.75 -0.14
CA LEU A 249 -24.88 14.06 0.45
C LEU A 249 -24.41 12.89 -0.41
N THR A 250 -25.36 12.07 -0.90
CA THR A 250 -25.06 10.97 -1.81
C THR A 250 -24.39 11.46 -3.09
N ALA A 251 -24.93 12.50 -3.74
CA ALA A 251 -24.34 13.06 -4.94
C ALA A 251 -22.90 13.56 -4.70
N THR A 252 -22.67 14.23 -3.57
CA THR A 252 -21.35 14.77 -3.20
C THR A 252 -20.33 13.65 -2.98
N LEU A 253 -20.70 12.61 -2.24
CA LEU A 253 -19.85 11.45 -2.01
C LEU A 253 -19.50 10.72 -3.32
N LEU A 254 -20.50 10.50 -4.19
CA LEU A 254 -20.28 9.85 -5.48
C LEU A 254 -19.38 10.68 -6.41
N ALA A 255 -19.54 12.01 -6.41
CA ALA A 255 -18.66 12.89 -7.18
C ALA A 255 -17.21 12.84 -6.66
N GLY A 256 -17.01 12.81 -5.34
CA GLY A 256 -15.69 12.63 -4.73
C GLY A 256 -15.05 11.30 -5.12
N LEU A 257 -15.81 10.20 -5.08
CA LEU A 257 -15.35 8.89 -5.54
C LEU A 257 -14.97 8.92 -7.03
N VAL A 258 -15.79 9.49 -7.91
CA VAL A 258 -15.46 9.61 -9.34
C VAL A 258 -14.18 10.41 -9.55
N SER A 259 -14.01 11.53 -8.85
CA SER A 259 -12.82 12.38 -8.97
C SER A 259 -11.54 11.63 -8.58
N GLU A 260 -11.55 10.95 -7.43
CA GLU A 260 -10.38 10.18 -6.96
C GLU A 260 -10.05 9.00 -7.87
N PHE A 261 -11.06 8.31 -8.39
CA PHE A 261 -10.85 7.19 -9.31
C PHE A 261 -10.43 7.64 -10.72
N ALA A 262 -10.87 8.81 -11.18
CA ALA A 262 -10.43 9.40 -12.45
C ALA A 262 -8.93 9.77 -12.43
N ALA A 263 -8.36 10.03 -11.24
CA ALA A 263 -6.94 10.32 -11.07
C ALA A 263 -6.07 9.04 -11.03
N LEU A 264 -6.65 7.84 -10.85
CA LEU A 264 -5.90 6.58 -10.73
C LEU A 264 -4.96 6.27 -11.91
N PRO A 265 -5.32 6.50 -13.19
CA PRO A 265 -4.43 6.23 -14.31
C PRO A 265 -3.12 7.03 -14.30
N VAL A 266 -3.12 8.21 -13.66
CA VAL A 266 -1.90 9.01 -13.47
C VAL A 266 -1.05 8.39 -12.37
N HIS A 267 -1.66 7.97 -11.27
CA HIS A 267 -0.98 7.35 -10.13
C HIS A 267 -0.38 5.98 -10.48
N THR A 268 -1.08 5.16 -11.26
CA THR A 268 -0.57 3.86 -11.73
C THR A 268 0.65 4.03 -12.65
N ARG A 269 0.63 5.02 -13.55
CA ARG A 269 1.79 5.36 -14.41
C ARG A 269 2.99 5.84 -13.60
N LEU A 270 2.77 6.73 -12.62
CA LEU A 270 3.83 7.23 -11.74
C LEU A 270 4.41 6.14 -10.85
N ALA A 271 3.60 5.17 -10.43
CA ALA A 271 4.00 4.01 -9.64
C ALA A 271 4.61 2.86 -10.49
N GLY A 272 4.64 2.98 -11.82
CA GLY A 272 5.15 1.94 -12.71
C GLY A 272 4.28 0.67 -12.76
N VAL A 273 3.01 0.77 -12.35
CA VAL A 273 2.06 -0.35 -12.32
C VAL A 273 1.42 -0.51 -13.70
N VAL A 274 1.68 -1.63 -14.36
CA VAL A 274 1.01 -2.02 -15.62
C VAL A 274 -0.18 -2.90 -15.23
N GLY A 275 -1.35 -2.29 -15.08
CA GLY A 275 -2.54 -2.97 -14.55
C GLY A 275 -3.85 -2.56 -15.24
N PRO A 276 -4.99 -3.20 -14.88
CA PRO A 276 -6.28 -2.94 -15.50
C PRO A 276 -6.71 -1.48 -15.43
N HIS A 277 -7.46 -1.05 -16.44
CA HIS A 277 -8.10 0.26 -16.47
C HIS A 277 -9.39 0.23 -15.66
N LEU A 278 -9.41 1.00 -14.56
CA LEU A 278 -10.57 1.21 -13.72
C LEU A 278 -11.23 2.55 -14.06
N ARG A 279 -12.54 2.54 -14.31
CA ARG A 279 -13.34 3.76 -14.49
C ARG A 279 -14.57 3.71 -13.61
N VAL A 280 -14.79 4.77 -12.86
CA VAL A 280 -16.00 4.94 -12.05
C VAL A 280 -16.78 6.11 -12.63
N GLY A 281 -18.07 5.92 -12.86
CA GLY A 281 -18.99 6.97 -13.30
C GLY A 281 -20.31 6.88 -12.58
N HIS A 282 -21.01 8.00 -12.40
CA HIS A 282 -22.37 7.97 -11.88
C HIS A 282 -23.33 8.81 -12.74
N ARG A 283 -24.61 8.42 -12.75
CA ARG A 283 -25.70 9.23 -13.31
C ARG A 283 -26.82 9.41 -12.28
N THR A 284 -27.49 10.55 -12.33
CA THR A 284 -28.69 10.83 -11.53
C THR A 284 -29.93 10.61 -12.39
N VAL A 285 -30.85 9.75 -11.95
CA VAL A 285 -32.08 9.42 -12.68
C VAL A 285 -33.17 10.42 -12.33
N PRO A 286 -33.73 11.23 -13.26
CA PRO A 286 -34.71 12.28 -12.96
C PRO A 286 -35.89 11.82 -12.10
N ARG A 287 -36.41 12.66 -11.19
CA ARG A 287 -37.53 12.31 -10.29
C ARG A 287 -38.80 11.83 -11.01
N LYS A 288 -39.03 12.29 -12.25
CA LYS A 288 -40.18 11.85 -13.08
C LYS A 288 -40.06 10.40 -13.55
N GLU A 289 -38.85 9.85 -13.51
CA GLU A 289 -38.50 8.50 -13.92
C GLU A 289 -38.27 7.55 -12.74
N GLU A 290 -38.34 8.07 -11.52
CA GLU A 290 -38.22 7.32 -10.27
C GLU A 290 -39.48 6.46 -10.09
N ARG A 291 -39.33 5.15 -10.23
CA ARG A 291 -40.39 4.20 -9.87
C ARG A 291 -40.04 3.62 -8.52
N ALA A 292 -40.97 3.74 -7.57
CA ALA A 292 -40.87 3.45 -6.14
C ALA A 292 -39.97 2.26 -5.81
N SER A 293 -38.75 2.52 -5.33
CA SER A 293 -37.77 1.45 -5.28
C SER A 293 -36.68 1.63 -4.25
N GLY A 294 -36.86 0.97 -3.12
CA GLY A 294 -35.81 0.22 -2.41
C GLY A 294 -34.49 0.92 -2.09
N ALA A 295 -33.70 1.26 -3.11
CA ALA A 295 -32.32 1.72 -3.06
C ALA A 295 -32.16 3.15 -3.59
N ASP A 296 -31.29 3.94 -2.96
CA ASP A 296 -30.85 5.23 -3.48
C ASP A 296 -29.76 5.05 -4.55
N ILE A 297 -28.90 4.03 -4.42
CA ILE A 297 -27.80 3.77 -5.33
C ILE A 297 -27.86 2.33 -5.84
N GLY A 298 -27.76 2.16 -7.16
CA GLY A 298 -27.46 0.89 -7.80
C GLY A 298 -26.01 0.88 -8.26
N VAL A 299 -25.24 -0.11 -7.84
CA VAL A 299 -23.84 -0.28 -8.26
C VAL A 299 -23.75 -1.42 -9.25
N VAL A 300 -23.02 -1.21 -10.35
CA VAL A 300 -22.70 -2.26 -11.32
C VAL A 300 -21.19 -2.27 -11.52
N VAL A 301 -20.57 -3.43 -11.28
CA VAL A 301 -19.17 -3.69 -11.61
C VAL A 301 -19.14 -4.52 -12.89
N ASP A 302 -18.54 -3.99 -13.96
CA ASP A 302 -18.36 -4.66 -15.24
C ASP A 302 -16.87 -4.96 -15.46
N VAL A 303 -16.52 -6.24 -15.32
CA VAL A 303 -15.16 -6.75 -15.50
C VAL A 303 -15.03 -7.34 -16.89
N ARG A 304 -14.08 -6.81 -17.67
CA ARG A 304 -13.83 -7.21 -19.05
C ARG A 304 -12.38 -7.63 -19.25
N VAL A 305 -12.19 -8.88 -19.67
CA VAL A 305 -10.94 -9.43 -20.20
C VAL A 305 -11.16 -9.63 -21.71
N PRO A 306 -10.58 -8.76 -22.57
CA PRO A 306 -10.82 -8.81 -24.00
C PRO A 306 -10.56 -10.21 -24.57
N GLY A 307 -11.57 -10.79 -25.23
CA GLY A 307 -11.47 -12.12 -25.85
C GLY A 307 -11.56 -13.32 -24.89
N GLN A 308 -11.72 -13.11 -23.57
CA GLN A 308 -11.72 -14.21 -22.60
C GLN A 308 -12.94 -14.19 -21.66
N LEU A 309 -13.24 -13.07 -21.02
CA LEU A 309 -14.23 -13.01 -19.94
C LEU A 309 -14.98 -11.67 -19.93
N GLN A 310 -16.30 -11.75 -19.74
CA GLN A 310 -17.10 -10.62 -19.32
C GLN A 310 -17.91 -11.04 -18.10
N LEU A 311 -17.67 -10.38 -16.97
CA LEU A 311 -18.35 -10.65 -15.70
C LEU A 311 -19.02 -9.36 -15.22
N ARG A 312 -20.28 -9.46 -14.83
CA ARG A 312 -21.03 -8.35 -14.24
C ARG A 312 -21.60 -8.73 -12.89
N THR A 313 -21.38 -7.87 -11.91
CA THR A 313 -22.03 -7.97 -10.60
C THR A 313 -22.77 -6.67 -10.30
N GLY A 314 -23.88 -6.78 -9.59
CA GLY A 314 -24.68 -5.64 -9.16
C GLY A 314 -24.92 -5.66 -7.67
N ASP A 315 -25.01 -4.49 -7.06
CA ASP A 315 -25.41 -4.33 -5.66
C ASP A 315 -26.36 -3.13 -5.48
N LEU A 316 -27.12 -3.15 -4.38
CA LEU A 316 -28.13 -2.15 -4.05
C LEU A 316 -27.83 -1.52 -2.70
N ILE A 317 -27.89 -0.20 -2.66
CA ILE A 317 -27.48 0.58 -1.50
C ILE A 317 -28.57 1.59 -1.15
N GLN A 318 -28.97 1.60 0.12
CA GLN A 318 -29.82 2.64 0.68
C GLN A 318 -29.00 3.58 1.56
N VAL A 319 -29.15 4.89 1.38
CA VAL A 319 -28.46 5.90 2.19
C VAL A 319 -29.41 6.39 3.28
N LYS A 320 -28.86 6.57 4.47
CA LYS A 320 -29.56 7.16 5.62
C LYS A 320 -28.62 8.09 6.39
N LYS A 321 -29.12 9.24 6.82
CA LYS A 321 -28.36 10.20 7.63
C LYS A 321 -28.86 10.25 9.07
N ALA A 322 -27.95 10.36 10.03
CA ALA A 322 -28.31 10.58 11.43
C ALA A 322 -28.91 12.00 11.62
N PRO A 323 -29.91 12.16 12.52
CA PRO A 323 -30.35 13.49 12.93
C PRO A 323 -29.19 14.23 13.61
N GLY A 324 -29.10 15.56 13.40
CA GLY A 324 -27.88 16.38 13.61
C GLY A 324 -27.21 16.37 15.01
N ARG A 325 -26.14 17.16 15.15
CA ARG A 325 -25.19 17.14 16.29
C ARG A 325 -25.88 17.26 17.66
N GLY A 326 -25.53 16.33 18.59
CA GLY A 326 -25.92 16.40 20.01
C GLY A 326 -26.81 15.25 20.52
N ARG A 327 -27.23 14.32 19.65
CA ARG A 327 -27.88 13.05 20.03
C ARG A 327 -27.00 11.86 19.63
N GLU A 328 -27.21 10.72 20.28
CA GLU A 328 -26.61 9.46 19.85
C GLU A 328 -27.04 9.17 18.40
N ASP A 329 -26.07 8.88 17.52
CA ASP A 329 -26.35 8.64 16.10
C ASP A 329 -27.38 7.50 15.96
N SER A 330 -28.49 7.78 15.26
CA SER A 330 -29.57 6.83 15.03
C SER A 330 -30.23 7.06 13.68
N TRP A 331 -30.79 6.01 13.09
CA TRP A 331 -31.35 6.04 11.75
C TRP A 331 -32.74 5.40 11.71
N ALA A 332 -33.68 6.06 11.04
CA ALA A 332 -35.02 5.54 10.83
C ALA A 332 -35.07 4.69 9.54
N ILE A 333 -35.36 3.41 9.67
CA ILE A 333 -35.38 2.44 8.58
C ILE A 333 -36.83 2.08 8.24
N LYS A 334 -37.22 2.27 6.97
CA LYS A 334 -38.55 1.91 6.47
C LYS A 334 -38.59 0.41 6.19
N ARG A 335 -39.54 -0.31 6.81
CA ARG A 335 -39.62 -1.78 6.73
C ARG A 335 -39.85 -2.27 5.31
N ARG A 336 -40.83 -1.68 4.61
CA ARG A 336 -41.12 -2.04 3.22
C ARG A 336 -39.89 -1.87 2.33
N GLN A 337 -39.18 -0.75 2.46
CA GLN A 337 -37.97 -0.48 1.68
C GLN A 337 -36.87 -1.52 1.95
N LEU A 338 -36.67 -1.89 3.22
CA LEU A 338 -35.70 -2.91 3.62
C LEU A 338 -36.00 -4.28 3.02
N HIS A 339 -37.26 -4.73 3.08
CA HIS A 339 -37.67 -6.01 2.51
C HIS A 339 -37.63 -5.98 0.97
N ASP A 340 -38.06 -4.87 0.35
CA ASP A 340 -37.96 -4.68 -1.10
C ASP A 340 -36.51 -4.78 -1.58
N LEU A 341 -35.54 -4.21 -0.83
CA LEU A 341 -34.10 -4.34 -1.13
C LEU A 341 -33.64 -5.80 -1.09
N LEU A 342 -33.97 -6.52 -0.01
CA LEU A 342 -33.55 -7.90 0.21
C LEU A 342 -34.18 -8.87 -0.81
N GLU A 343 -35.37 -8.56 -1.31
CA GLU A 343 -36.00 -9.32 -2.39
C GLU A 343 -35.24 -9.22 -3.73
N HIS A 344 -34.48 -8.14 -3.93
CA HIS A 344 -33.70 -7.89 -5.15
C HIS A 344 -32.21 -8.20 -4.99
N SER A 345 -31.65 -8.04 -3.79
CA SER A 345 -30.25 -8.36 -3.50
C SER A 345 -30.08 -8.82 -2.05
N ALA A 346 -29.64 -10.06 -1.86
CA ALA A 346 -29.28 -10.58 -0.54
C ALA A 346 -28.02 -9.92 0.06
N SER A 347 -27.20 -9.28 -0.80
CA SER A 347 -26.01 -8.53 -0.42
C SER A 347 -26.27 -7.04 -0.24
N ALA A 348 -27.52 -6.56 -0.40
CA ALA A 348 -27.85 -5.15 -0.23
C ALA A 348 -27.35 -4.58 1.10
N VAL A 349 -26.93 -3.31 1.06
CA VAL A 349 -26.36 -2.62 2.22
C VAL A 349 -27.04 -1.27 2.47
N TYR A 350 -26.85 -0.76 3.67
CA TYR A 350 -27.18 0.60 4.05
C TYR A 350 -25.89 1.39 4.27
N TRP A 351 -25.81 2.58 3.69
CA TRP A 351 -24.79 3.57 4.02
C TRP A 351 -25.38 4.52 5.07
N LEU A 352 -25.02 4.29 6.32
CA LEU A 352 -25.47 5.08 7.46
C LEU A 352 -24.44 6.19 7.72
N ILE A 353 -24.79 7.41 7.33
CA ILE A 353 -23.96 8.61 7.49
C ILE A 353 -24.15 9.12 8.91
N ARG A 354 -23.04 9.17 9.66
CA ARG A 354 -22.98 9.72 11.02
C ARG A 354 -22.97 11.25 10.97
N SER A 355 -23.32 11.88 12.10
CA SER A 355 -23.18 13.34 12.26
C SER A 355 -21.74 13.85 12.14
N THR A 356 -20.75 12.96 12.31
CA THR A 356 -19.31 13.21 12.09
C THR A 356 -18.89 13.16 10.62
N GLY A 357 -19.74 12.65 9.73
CA GLY A 357 -19.40 12.39 8.34
C GLY A 357 -18.82 11.02 8.05
N ASP A 358 -18.54 10.22 9.08
CA ASP A 358 -18.18 8.81 8.90
C ASP A 358 -19.35 8.05 8.27
N ILE A 359 -19.04 7.06 7.44
CA ILE A 359 -20.04 6.22 6.79
C ILE A 359 -19.89 4.79 7.30
N LEU A 360 -20.95 4.30 7.96
CA LEU A 360 -21.06 2.92 8.38
C LEU A 360 -21.80 2.13 7.31
N VAL A 361 -21.15 1.14 6.71
CA VAL A 361 -21.81 0.24 5.75
C VAL A 361 -22.37 -0.95 6.51
N VAL A 362 -23.69 -1.09 6.55
CA VAL A 362 -24.38 -2.14 7.32
C VAL A 362 -25.16 -3.07 6.38
N PRO A 363 -24.99 -4.39 6.47
CA PRO A 363 -25.78 -5.33 5.67
C PRO A 363 -27.29 -5.21 5.95
N ALA A 364 -28.11 -5.13 4.90
CA ALA A 364 -29.57 -5.02 5.04
C ALA A 364 -30.15 -6.23 5.79
N LYS A 365 -29.61 -7.44 5.58
CA LYS A 365 -30.03 -8.66 6.31
C LYS A 365 -29.86 -8.54 7.83
N PHE A 366 -28.83 -7.81 8.27
CA PHE A 366 -28.64 -7.56 9.70
C PHE A 366 -29.69 -6.59 10.23
N LEU A 367 -30.00 -5.53 9.49
CA LEU A 367 -31.09 -4.62 9.84
C LEU A 367 -32.45 -5.32 9.89
N ALA A 368 -32.70 -6.32 9.04
CA ALA A 368 -33.91 -7.14 9.10
C ALA A 368 -33.97 -8.01 10.37
N ALA A 369 -32.82 -8.51 10.83
CA ALA A 369 -32.74 -9.21 12.12
C ALA A 369 -33.00 -8.25 13.29
N VAL A 370 -32.46 -7.02 13.25
CA VAL A 370 -32.74 -5.97 14.24
C VAL A 370 -34.23 -5.60 14.23
N GLU A 371 -34.86 -5.48 13.05
CA GLU A 371 -36.30 -5.29 12.92
C GLU A 371 -37.07 -6.39 13.64
N GLY A 372 -36.76 -7.67 13.36
CA GLY A 372 -37.42 -8.81 13.98
C GLY A 372 -37.29 -8.83 15.51
N ALA A 373 -36.18 -8.33 16.05
CA ALA A 373 -35.92 -8.30 17.49
C ALA A 373 -36.54 -7.09 18.22
N THR A 374 -36.72 -5.95 17.54
CA THR A 374 -37.01 -4.66 18.19
C THR A 374 -38.26 -3.95 17.70
N ALA A 375 -38.74 -4.26 16.49
CA ALA A 375 -39.84 -3.52 15.87
C ALA A 375 -41.21 -4.02 16.34
N ARG A 376 -42.12 -3.08 16.63
CA ARG A 376 -43.53 -3.40 16.83
C ARG A 376 -44.16 -3.87 15.52
N PRO A 377 -44.96 -4.95 15.49
CA PRO A 377 -45.54 -5.51 14.26
C PRO A 377 -46.34 -4.51 13.40
N SER A 378 -47.00 -3.53 14.03
CA SER A 378 -47.80 -2.51 13.35
C SER A 378 -47.02 -1.29 12.84
N SER A 379 -45.75 -1.13 13.24
CA SER A 379 -44.96 0.03 12.83
C SER A 379 -44.53 -0.09 11.36
N LYS A 380 -44.56 1.02 10.62
CA LYS A 380 -44.07 1.09 9.22
C LYS A 380 -42.55 1.28 9.13
N GLN A 381 -41.92 1.68 10.23
CA GLN A 381 -40.49 1.93 10.34
C GLN A 381 -39.97 1.54 11.73
N PHE A 382 -38.66 1.40 11.87
CA PHE A 382 -37.99 1.19 13.15
C PHE A 382 -36.72 2.04 13.20
N THR A 383 -36.24 2.31 14.41
CA THR A 383 -35.03 3.12 14.61
C THR A 383 -33.90 2.23 15.07
N VAL A 384 -32.73 2.43 14.48
CA VAL A 384 -31.51 1.71 14.86
C VAL A 384 -30.49 2.71 15.38
N GLY A 385 -29.96 2.48 16.57
CA GLY A 385 -28.90 3.28 17.17
C GLY A 385 -27.51 2.77 16.80
N TYR A 386 -26.49 3.63 16.93
CA TYR A 386 -25.09 3.32 16.65
C TYR A 386 -24.58 2.05 17.35
N THR A 387 -24.89 1.90 18.64
CA THR A 387 -24.48 0.74 19.45
C THR A 387 -24.98 -0.60 18.91
N ALA A 388 -26.14 -0.61 18.24
CA ALA A 388 -26.72 -1.81 17.64
C ALA A 388 -26.02 -2.24 16.35
N VAL A 389 -25.35 -1.32 15.64
CA VAL A 389 -24.74 -1.59 14.33
C VAL A 389 -23.22 -1.54 14.32
N ARG A 390 -22.58 -0.91 15.32
CA ARG A 390 -21.12 -0.67 15.31
C ARG A 390 -20.26 -1.94 15.14
N HIS A 391 -20.77 -3.09 15.59
CA HIS A 391 -20.05 -4.37 15.53
C HIS A 391 -20.23 -5.13 14.21
N THR A 392 -21.21 -4.72 13.40
CA THR A 392 -21.51 -5.32 12.09
C THR A 392 -21.30 -4.34 10.93
N ALA A 393 -21.13 -3.06 11.24
CA ALA A 393 -20.75 -2.02 10.31
C ALA A 393 -19.33 -2.24 9.79
N ILE A 394 -19.17 -2.10 8.49
CA ILE A 394 -17.90 -2.15 7.77
C ILE A 394 -17.59 -0.73 7.30
N PRO A 395 -16.35 -0.25 7.40
CA PRO A 395 -16.00 1.07 6.88
C PRO A 395 -16.07 1.07 5.34
N MET A 396 -16.40 2.21 4.75
CA MET A 396 -16.54 2.36 3.30
C MET A 396 -15.26 1.97 2.53
N GLU A 397 -14.10 2.29 3.11
CA GLU A 397 -12.76 1.95 2.60
C GLU A 397 -12.43 0.45 2.61
N GLN A 398 -13.29 -0.37 3.24
CA GLN A 398 -13.25 -1.81 3.13
C GLN A 398 -14.37 -2.32 2.19
N TYR A 399 -15.61 -1.81 2.33
CA TYR A 399 -16.74 -2.25 1.50
C TYR A 399 -16.53 -2.05 0.00
N LEU A 400 -16.13 -0.84 -0.44
CA LEU A 400 -15.98 -0.55 -1.88
C LEU A 400 -14.85 -1.38 -2.50
N PRO A 401 -13.67 -1.49 -1.89
CA PRO A 401 -12.67 -2.45 -2.36
C PRO A 401 -13.17 -3.90 -2.36
N ASP A 402 -13.87 -4.38 -1.33
CA ASP A 402 -14.40 -5.76 -1.31
C ASP A 402 -15.42 -6.01 -2.43
N LEU A 403 -16.18 -4.98 -2.84
CA LEU A 403 -17.11 -5.01 -3.98
C LEU A 403 -16.39 -4.98 -5.34
N ILE A 404 -15.38 -4.12 -5.51
CA ILE A 404 -14.70 -3.87 -6.79
C ILE A 404 -13.58 -4.88 -7.05
N VAL A 405 -12.72 -5.03 -6.05
CA VAL A 405 -11.49 -5.81 -6.06
C VAL A 405 -11.79 -7.23 -5.61
N GLY A 406 -12.53 -7.42 -4.52
CA GLY A 406 -12.89 -8.76 -4.05
C GLY A 406 -13.93 -9.47 -4.93
N LEU A 407 -14.89 -8.73 -5.50
CA LEU A 407 -16.16 -9.28 -6.02
C LEU A 407 -16.85 -10.22 -5.02
N TRP A 408 -16.58 -10.05 -3.73
CA TRP A 408 -17.17 -10.87 -2.67
C TRP A 408 -18.59 -10.45 -2.34
N LEU A 409 -18.96 -9.24 -2.79
CA LEU A 409 -20.25 -8.60 -2.57
C LEU A 409 -20.94 -8.37 -3.92
N GLY A 410 -22.25 -8.13 -3.87
CA GLY A 410 -23.09 -8.07 -5.06
C GLY A 410 -23.54 -9.44 -5.58
N SER A 411 -24.29 -9.43 -6.68
CA SER A 411 -24.82 -10.62 -7.34
C SER A 411 -24.75 -10.46 -8.86
N ASN A 412 -24.48 -11.55 -9.56
CA ASN A 412 -24.58 -11.63 -11.02
C ASN A 412 -25.99 -12.01 -11.50
N GLY A 413 -26.96 -12.12 -10.58
CA GLY A 413 -28.34 -12.46 -10.92
C GLY A 413 -28.99 -11.36 -11.76
N GLU A 414 -29.68 -11.75 -12.82
CA GLU A 414 -30.33 -10.83 -13.77
C GLU A 414 -31.32 -9.87 -13.07
N LYS A 415 -32.03 -10.35 -12.04
CA LYS A 415 -32.94 -9.52 -11.22
C LYS A 415 -32.17 -8.38 -10.52
N THR A 416 -31.04 -8.70 -9.89
CA THR A 416 -30.19 -7.72 -9.19
C THR A 416 -29.56 -6.74 -10.16
N LEU A 417 -29.00 -7.24 -11.28
CA LEU A 417 -28.38 -6.40 -12.30
C LEU A 417 -29.39 -5.43 -12.92
N ARG A 418 -30.60 -5.88 -13.27
CA ARG A 418 -31.66 -4.99 -13.78
C ARG A 418 -32.09 -3.94 -12.75
N ALA A 419 -32.17 -4.32 -11.48
CA ALA A 419 -32.49 -3.39 -10.41
C ALA A 419 -31.38 -2.34 -10.24
N ALA A 420 -30.11 -2.76 -10.17
CA ALA A 420 -28.97 -1.86 -10.03
C ALA A 420 -28.79 -0.92 -11.24
N GLN A 421 -29.05 -1.41 -12.46
CA GLN A 421 -29.02 -0.61 -13.68
C GLN A 421 -30.21 0.33 -13.84
N GLY A 422 -31.30 0.13 -13.07
CA GLY A 422 -32.56 0.85 -13.22
C GLY A 422 -33.33 0.49 -14.49
N THR A 423 -33.09 -0.70 -15.05
CA THR A 423 -33.83 -1.24 -16.21
C THR A 423 -35.03 -2.10 -15.77
N GLY A 424 -35.17 -2.35 -14.47
CA GLY A 424 -36.33 -3.01 -13.87
C GLY A 424 -37.63 -2.22 -14.01
N ARG A 425 -38.77 -2.93 -14.05
CA ARG A 425 -40.11 -2.31 -14.16
C ARG A 425 -40.53 -1.56 -12.88
N THR A 426 -40.04 -2.03 -11.73
CA THR A 426 -40.43 -1.62 -10.37
C THR A 426 -39.30 -0.95 -9.60
N THR A 427 -38.04 -1.08 -10.05
CA THR A 427 -36.85 -0.69 -9.30
C THR A 427 -35.92 0.21 -10.10
N ARG A 428 -35.84 1.50 -9.75
CA ARG A 428 -34.97 2.51 -10.36
C ARG A 428 -34.22 3.33 -9.30
N PRO A 429 -32.96 2.96 -9.00
CA PRO A 429 -32.13 3.73 -8.09
C PRO A 429 -31.98 5.17 -8.53
N ARG A 430 -31.96 6.11 -7.59
CA ARG A 430 -31.77 7.55 -7.86
C ARG A 430 -30.40 7.82 -8.49
N PHE A 431 -29.38 7.07 -8.06
CA PHE A 431 -28.03 7.11 -8.59
C PHE A 431 -27.64 5.73 -9.15
N ALA A 432 -27.09 5.70 -10.36
CA ALA A 432 -26.44 4.49 -10.86
C ALA A 432 -24.93 4.73 -10.91
N LEU A 433 -24.18 3.90 -10.18
CA LEU A 433 -22.72 3.89 -10.12
C LEU A 433 -22.22 2.74 -10.99
N THR A 434 -21.44 3.04 -12.02
CA THR A 434 -20.83 2.05 -12.90
C THR A 434 -19.33 2.03 -12.66
N ILE A 435 -18.79 0.81 -12.49
CA ILE A 435 -17.39 0.55 -12.24
C ILE A 435 -16.90 -0.40 -13.32
N ASP A 436 -16.21 0.14 -14.31
CA ASP A 436 -15.61 -0.64 -15.40
C ASP A 436 -14.19 -1.04 -15.03
N VAL A 437 -13.88 -2.33 -15.12
CA VAL A 437 -12.53 -2.87 -14.96
C VAL A 437 -12.11 -3.59 -16.24
N VAL A 438 -11.13 -3.05 -16.96
CA VAL A 438 -10.65 -3.62 -18.23
C VAL A 438 -9.21 -4.10 -18.08
N LEU A 439 -9.00 -5.42 -18.19
CA LEU A 439 -7.68 -6.03 -18.18
C LEU A 439 -7.01 -5.89 -19.56
N GLY A 440 -5.75 -5.42 -19.61
CA GLY A 440 -4.97 -5.34 -20.85
C GLY A 440 -4.65 -6.72 -21.43
N HIS A 441 -4.33 -6.80 -22.73
CA HIS A 441 -3.81 -8.05 -23.31
C HIS A 441 -2.51 -8.41 -22.60
N LEU A 442 -2.48 -9.56 -21.93
CA LEU A 442 -1.25 -10.23 -21.53
C LEU A 442 -0.57 -10.71 -22.82
N GLY A 443 0.25 -9.86 -23.43
CA GLY A 443 1.12 -10.26 -24.52
C GLY A 443 2.06 -11.34 -24.03
N GLY A 444 1.96 -12.52 -24.64
CA GLY A 444 2.94 -13.61 -24.48
C GLY A 444 4.23 -13.33 -25.23
#